data_AF-A0A8B6CR64-F1
#
_entry.id   AF-A0A8B6CR64-F1
#
_cell.length_a   1.000
_cell.length_b   1.000
_cell.length_c   1.000
_cell.angle_alpha   90.00
_cell.angle_beta   90.00
_cell.angle_gamma   90.00
#
_symmetry.space_group_name_H-M   'P 1'
#
loop_
_entity.id
_entity.type
_entity.pdbx_description
1 polymer ?
#
loop_
_entity_poly.entity_id
_entity_poly.type
_entity_poly.pdbx_seq_one_letter_code
_entity_poly.pdbx_strand_id
1 'polypeptide(L)'
;MYINSQACIKNILDFSDFICIQEHWLFKFEQENIGDLFSKTSWTCKSVDENNPIPPTQRPRGYGGVAILWKQSMDHLVEQIEDGSERIICIKLKVKPKPILLICAYMPCNGSKQAKHPFQRMFRSTS
;
A
#
# COMPACT_ATOMS: atom_id res chain seq x y z
N MET A 1 13.65 -3.33 2.24
CA MET A 1 13.44 -2.39 3.36
C MET A 1 14.70 -2.34 4.22
N TYR A 2 15.19 -1.16 4.62
CA TYR A 2 16.46 -1.02 5.36
C TYR A 2 16.33 -1.49 6.83
N ILE A 3 17.42 -2.01 7.41
CA ILE A 3 17.45 -2.54 8.80
C ILE A 3 16.94 -1.48 9.82
N ASN A 4 17.32 -0.21 9.65
CA ASN A 4 16.88 0.86 10.56
C ASN A 4 15.38 1.16 10.50
N SER A 5 14.75 0.98 9.32
CA SER A 5 13.29 1.12 9.21
C SER A 5 12.54 0.00 9.94
N GLN A 6 13.13 -1.19 10.06
CA GLN A 6 12.47 -2.32 10.72
C GLN A 6 12.26 -2.06 12.21
N ALA A 7 13.28 -1.54 12.92
CA ALA A 7 13.18 -1.23 14.34
C ALA A 7 12.11 -0.14 14.64
N CYS A 8 12.03 0.87 13.77
CA CYS A 8 11.00 1.91 13.88
C CYS A 8 9.60 1.33 13.72
N ILE A 9 9.39 0.49 12.69
CA ILE A 9 8.08 -0.13 12.45
C ILE A 9 7.69 -1.08 13.60
N LYS A 10 8.65 -1.82 14.19
CA LYS A 10 8.40 -2.64 15.39
C LYS A 10 7.81 -1.80 16.52
N ASN A 11 8.43 -0.65 16.84
CA ASN A 11 7.92 0.22 17.88
C ASN A 11 6.54 0.79 17.55
N ILE A 12 6.26 1.11 16.28
CA ILE A 12 4.94 1.61 15.86
C ILE A 12 3.87 0.53 16.02
N LEU A 13 4.20 -0.74 15.74
CA LEU A 13 3.27 -1.88 15.87
C LEU A 13 2.81 -2.12 17.32
N ASP A 14 3.65 -1.83 18.30
CA ASP A 14 3.28 -1.98 19.71
C ASP A 14 2.09 -1.08 20.09
N PHE A 15 1.98 0.08 19.44
CA PHE A 15 0.95 1.09 19.73
C PHE A 15 -0.13 1.21 18.64
N SER A 16 -0.01 0.48 17.53
CA SER A 16 -0.90 0.60 16.38
C SER A 16 -1.57 -0.73 16.05
N ASP A 17 -2.86 -0.71 15.75
CA ASP A 17 -3.56 -1.92 15.30
C ASP A 17 -3.42 -2.16 13.79
N PHE A 18 -3.25 -1.07 13.04
CA PHE A 18 -3.08 -1.05 11.59
C PHE A 18 -1.91 -0.13 11.22
N ILE A 19 -1.12 -0.53 10.24
CA ILE A 19 -0.04 0.28 9.66
C ILE A 19 -0.19 0.31 8.15
N CYS A 20 -0.22 1.52 7.60
CA CYS A 20 -0.17 1.74 6.15
C CYS A 20 1.27 2.08 5.74
N ILE A 21 1.84 1.31 4.82
CA ILE A 21 3.16 1.56 4.24
C ILE A 21 2.98 1.97 2.78
N GLN A 22 3.62 3.06 2.40
CA GLN A 22 3.70 3.53 1.02
C GLN A 22 5.17 3.56 0.61
N GLU A 23 5.42 3.45 -0.68
CA GLU A 23 6.78 3.46 -1.21
C GLU A 23 7.67 2.43 -0.51
N HIS A 24 7.23 1.17 -0.45
CA HIS A 24 8.10 0.10 0.05
C HIS A 24 9.07 -0.46 -1.00
N TRP A 25 8.85 -0.19 -2.29
CA TRP A 25 9.76 -0.53 -3.42
C TRP A 25 10.16 -2.02 -3.50
N LEU A 26 9.30 -2.90 -3.00
CA LEU A 26 9.54 -4.35 -3.06
C LEU A 26 8.97 -4.91 -4.35
N PHE A 27 9.68 -5.87 -4.93
CA PHE A 27 9.16 -6.73 -5.99
C PHE A 27 8.19 -7.77 -5.43
N LYS A 28 7.43 -8.44 -6.29
CA LYS A 28 6.44 -9.45 -5.89
C LYS A 28 7.10 -10.61 -5.15
N PHE A 29 8.27 -11.06 -5.62
CA PHE A 29 9.03 -12.11 -4.94
C PHE A 29 9.61 -11.67 -3.57
N GLU A 30 9.62 -10.37 -3.29
CA GLU A 30 10.10 -9.79 -2.03
C GLU A 30 8.95 -9.49 -1.05
N GLN A 31 7.69 -9.76 -1.40
CA GLN A 31 6.53 -9.43 -0.55
C GLN A 31 6.55 -10.16 0.79
N GLU A 32 7.03 -11.40 0.81
CA GLU A 32 7.18 -12.18 2.04
C GLU A 32 8.08 -11.46 3.06
N ASN A 33 9.01 -10.61 2.61
CA ASN A 33 9.78 -9.77 3.53
C ASN A 33 8.86 -8.84 4.35
N ILE A 34 7.68 -8.44 3.87
CA ILE A 34 6.71 -7.66 4.66
C ILE A 34 6.13 -8.50 5.80
N GLY A 35 5.78 -9.75 5.52
CA GLY A 35 5.27 -10.70 6.51
C GLY A 35 6.33 -11.12 7.53
N ASP A 36 7.53 -11.41 7.06
CA ASP A 36 8.65 -11.89 7.87
C ASP A 36 9.22 -10.83 8.81
N LEU A 37 9.00 -9.54 8.51
CA LEU A 37 9.47 -8.44 9.35
C LEU A 37 8.87 -8.49 10.76
N PHE A 38 7.65 -9.02 10.93
CA PHE A 38 6.92 -8.94 12.20
C PHE A 38 6.15 -10.23 12.49
N SER A 39 6.65 -11.02 13.44
CA SER A 39 5.89 -12.15 13.98
C SER A 39 4.55 -11.65 14.54
N LYS A 40 3.43 -12.30 14.16
CA LYS A 40 2.05 -12.02 14.61
C LYS A 40 1.33 -10.86 13.92
N THR A 41 1.79 -10.44 12.74
CA THR A 41 1.02 -9.54 11.87
C THR A 41 0.46 -10.28 10.67
N SER A 42 -0.74 -9.90 10.27
CA SER A 42 -1.31 -10.20 8.97
C SER A 42 -1.13 -8.98 8.06
N TRP A 43 -1.12 -9.20 6.76
CA TRP A 43 -0.79 -8.14 5.81
C TRP A 43 -1.48 -8.36 4.46
N THR A 44 -1.57 -7.26 3.71
CA THR A 44 -1.82 -7.27 2.26
C THR A 44 -0.93 -6.22 1.62
N CYS A 45 -0.41 -6.49 0.44
CA CYS A 45 0.47 -5.55 -0.27
C CYS A 45 0.34 -5.68 -1.79
N LYS A 46 0.75 -4.62 -2.48
CA LYS A 46 0.93 -4.59 -3.93
C LYS A 46 2.34 -4.15 -4.22
N SER A 47 3.06 -4.95 -5.02
CA SER A 47 4.46 -4.69 -5.34
C SER A 47 4.64 -3.81 -6.57
N VAL A 48 5.88 -3.37 -6.80
CA VAL A 48 6.22 -2.50 -7.93
C VAL A 48 5.98 -3.13 -9.30
N ASP A 49 5.91 -4.44 -9.36
CA ASP A 49 5.84 -5.29 -10.56
C ASP A 49 4.59 -6.19 -10.57
N GLU A 50 3.58 -5.88 -9.74
CA GLU A 50 2.40 -6.73 -9.50
C GLU A 50 1.71 -7.19 -10.80
N ASN A 51 1.49 -6.25 -11.72
CA ASN A 51 0.85 -6.51 -13.02
C ASN A 51 1.84 -6.61 -14.19
N ASN A 52 3.06 -6.10 -14.02
CA ASN A 52 4.08 -6.07 -15.07
C ASN A 52 5.42 -6.49 -14.46
N PRO A 53 5.72 -7.80 -14.45
CA PRO A 53 6.99 -8.32 -13.97
C PRO A 53 8.15 -7.60 -14.63
N ILE A 54 9.04 -7.03 -13.82
CA ILE A 54 10.24 -6.32 -14.28
C ILE A 54 11.49 -6.98 -13.71
N PRO A 55 12.60 -7.07 -14.47
CA PRO A 55 13.85 -7.62 -13.96
C PRO A 55 14.35 -6.79 -12.76
N PRO A 56 14.91 -7.42 -11.70
CA PRO A 56 15.43 -6.70 -10.53
C PRO A 56 16.54 -5.69 -10.85
N THR A 57 17.20 -5.88 -11.98
CA THR A 57 18.23 -4.98 -12.53
C THR A 57 17.68 -3.65 -13.04
N GLN A 58 16.36 -3.57 -13.23
CA GLN A 58 15.64 -2.36 -13.58
C GLN A 58 14.71 -2.01 -12.43
N ARG A 59 15.15 -1.10 -11.54
CA ARG A 59 14.25 -0.39 -10.61
C ARG A 59 13.92 0.97 -11.20
N PRO A 60 12.90 1.06 -12.06
CA PRO A 60 12.50 2.33 -12.63
C PRO A 60 12.10 3.33 -11.52
N ARG A 61 12.45 4.61 -11.70
CA ARG A 61 12.21 5.66 -10.70
C ARG A 61 10.70 5.92 -10.55
N GLY A 62 10.22 6.10 -9.32
CA GLY A 62 8.81 6.39 -9.03
C GLY A 62 7.90 5.17 -8.96
N TYR A 63 8.49 3.98 -8.77
CA TYR A 63 7.75 2.74 -8.62
C TYR A 63 7.36 2.58 -7.15
N GLY A 64 6.05 2.61 -6.90
CA GLY A 64 5.46 2.80 -5.58
C GLY A 64 5.55 1.57 -4.68
N GLY A 65 4.48 0.78 -4.67
CA GLY A 65 4.24 -0.24 -3.66
C GLY A 65 3.48 0.33 -2.48
N VAL A 66 2.46 -0.41 -2.06
CA VAL A 66 1.61 -0.10 -0.92
C VAL A 66 1.36 -1.37 -0.12
N ALA A 67 1.29 -1.24 1.20
CA ALA A 67 0.93 -2.33 2.09
C ALA A 67 0.05 -1.83 3.24
N ILE A 68 -0.80 -2.72 3.72
CA ILE A 68 -1.47 -2.59 5.01
C ILE A 68 -1.07 -3.79 5.85
N LEU A 69 -0.58 -3.54 7.06
CA LEU A 69 -0.29 -4.55 8.06
C LEU A 69 -1.23 -4.34 9.25
N TRP A 70 -1.58 -5.42 9.92
CA TRP A 70 -2.39 -5.37 11.14
C TRP A 70 -2.06 -6.52 12.08
N LYS A 71 -2.44 -6.37 13.34
CA LYS A 71 -2.29 -7.44 14.35
C LYS A 71 -3.17 -8.63 13.96
N GLN A 72 -2.64 -9.85 14.00
CA GLN A 72 -3.42 -11.08 13.71
C GLN A 72 -4.69 -11.21 14.56
N SER A 73 -4.69 -10.66 15.78
CA SER A 73 -5.89 -10.61 16.62
C SER A 73 -7.06 -9.87 15.97
N MET A 74 -6.81 -9.03 14.97
CA MET A 74 -7.80 -8.25 14.23
C MET A 74 -8.28 -8.93 12.94
N ASP A 75 -7.71 -10.07 12.54
CA ASP A 75 -8.02 -10.75 11.25
C ASP A 75 -9.51 -10.98 11.04
N HIS A 76 -10.21 -11.39 12.10
CA HIS A 76 -11.65 -11.65 12.08
C HIS A 76 -12.51 -10.41 11.75
N LEU A 77 -11.94 -9.21 11.86
CA LEU A 77 -12.61 -7.94 11.52
C LEU A 77 -12.29 -7.49 10.10
N VAL A 78 -11.23 -8.00 9.48
CA VAL A 78 -10.71 -7.49 8.21
C VAL A 78 -11.34 -8.21 7.02
N GLU A 79 -11.80 -7.44 6.05
CA GLU A 79 -12.23 -7.90 4.74
C GLU A 79 -11.49 -7.09 3.67
N GLN A 80 -10.66 -7.75 2.86
CA GLN A 80 -10.00 -7.09 1.74
C GLN A 80 -11.05 -6.74 0.68
N ILE A 81 -10.99 -5.53 0.14
CA ILE A 81 -11.86 -5.08 -0.94
C ILE A 81 -11.02 -4.90 -2.18
N GLU A 82 -11.56 -5.34 -3.32
CA GLU A 82 -10.96 -5.08 -4.62
C GLU A 82 -10.85 -3.57 -4.87
N ASP A 83 -9.68 -3.14 -5.29
CA ASP A 83 -9.40 -1.77 -5.67
C ASP A 83 -8.75 -1.74 -7.06
N GLY A 84 -9.02 -0.69 -7.83
CA GLY A 84 -8.68 -0.64 -9.25
C GLY A 84 -7.24 -0.18 -9.55
N SER A 85 -6.30 -0.21 -8.60
CA SER A 85 -4.96 0.35 -8.82
C SER A 85 -3.84 -0.30 -8.01
N GLU A 86 -2.65 -0.41 -8.60
CA GLU A 86 -1.41 -0.84 -7.91
C GLU A 86 -0.90 0.14 -6.86
N ARG A 87 -1.56 1.29 -6.72
CA ARG A 87 -1.20 2.34 -5.76
C ARG A 87 -2.21 2.49 -4.64
N ILE A 88 -3.25 1.65 -4.61
CA ILE A 88 -4.30 1.68 -3.61
C ILE A 88 -4.44 0.28 -3.02
N ILE A 89 -4.71 0.21 -1.72
CA ILE A 89 -5.21 -0.97 -1.03
C ILE A 89 -6.34 -0.54 -0.13
N CYS A 90 -7.45 -1.28 -0.17
CA CYS A 90 -8.62 -1.06 0.65
C CYS A 90 -8.91 -2.28 1.52
N ILE A 91 -9.11 -2.04 2.82
CA ILE A 91 -9.70 -3.04 3.72
C ILE A 91 -10.91 -2.47 4.43
N LYS A 92 -11.94 -3.29 4.60
CA LYS A 92 -13.12 -3.01 5.41
C LYS A 92 -12.98 -3.68 6.76
N LEU A 93 -13.16 -2.89 7.80
CA LEU A 93 -13.26 -3.36 9.17
C LEU A 93 -14.72 -3.57 9.53
N LYS A 94 -15.10 -4.81 9.83
CA LYS A 94 -16.45 -5.24 10.24
C LYS A 94 -16.76 -4.88 11.70
N VAL A 95 -16.45 -3.65 12.09
CA VAL A 95 -16.72 -3.12 13.43
C VAL A 95 -18.15 -2.57 13.54
N LYS A 96 -18.72 -2.63 14.74
CA LYS A 96 -20.06 -2.11 15.05
C LYS A 96 -19.96 -0.79 15.83
N PRO A 97 -20.94 0.13 15.71
CA PRO A 97 -22.17 0.01 14.92
C PRO A 97 -22.00 0.28 13.42
N LYS A 98 -20.87 0.86 13.02
CA LYS A 98 -20.60 1.24 11.63
C LYS A 98 -19.27 0.65 11.17
N PRO A 99 -19.22 0.00 10.00
CA PRO A 99 -17.96 -0.48 9.46
C PRO A 99 -17.03 0.70 9.12
N ILE A 100 -15.73 0.45 9.19
CA ILE A 100 -14.68 1.42 8.82
C ILE A 100 -14.06 0.95 7.51
N LEU A 101 -13.82 1.87 6.58
CA LEU A 101 -13.02 1.62 5.39
C LEU A 101 -11.65 2.25 5.59
N LEU A 102 -10.61 1.42 5.61
CA LEU A 102 -9.23 1.87 5.65
C LEU A 102 -8.65 1.81 4.23
N ILE A 103 -8.09 2.93 3.79
CA ILE A 103 -7.51 3.09 2.45
C ILE A 103 -6.04 3.50 2.61
N CYS A 104 -5.14 2.68 2.07
CA CYS A 104 -3.74 3.04 1.88
C CYS A 104 -3.55 3.42 0.42
N ALA A 105 -3.27 4.70 0.15
CA ALA A 105 -3.14 5.21 -1.22
C ALA A 105 -1.83 5.98 -1.39
N TYR A 106 -1.08 5.66 -2.44
CA TYR A 106 0.13 6.35 -2.85
C TYR A 106 -0.15 7.24 -4.07
N MET A 107 -0.35 8.53 -3.83
CA MET A 107 -0.69 9.50 -4.88
C MET A 107 0.54 9.90 -5.71
N PRO A 108 0.39 10.13 -7.04
CA PRO A 108 1.49 10.64 -7.85
C PRO A 108 1.93 12.03 -7.37
N CYS A 109 3.23 12.25 -7.22
CA CYS A 109 3.77 13.58 -6.95
C CYS A 109 3.62 14.50 -8.18
N ASN A 110 3.13 15.72 -7.98
CA ASN A 110 2.91 16.76 -9.00
C ASN A 110 4.16 17.20 -9.80
N GLY A 111 5.32 16.56 -9.58
CA GLY A 111 6.57 16.79 -10.31
C GLY A 111 6.77 15.91 -11.55
N SER A 112 5.96 14.87 -11.76
CA SER A 112 6.00 14.10 -12.99
C SER A 112 5.24 14.84 -14.09
N LYS A 113 5.96 15.41 -15.07
CA LYS A 113 5.40 15.97 -16.31
C LYS A 113 4.73 14.92 -17.23
N GLN A 114 4.23 13.83 -16.66
CA GLN A 114 3.51 12.76 -17.36
C GLN A 114 2.27 12.38 -16.56
N ALA A 115 1.28 13.26 -16.55
CA ALA A 115 -0.10 12.90 -16.28
C ALA A 115 -0.98 13.64 -17.27
N LYS A 116 -0.94 13.23 -18.55
CA LYS A 116 -2.07 13.45 -19.45
C LYS A 116 -3.18 12.48 -19.04
N HIS A 117 -3.85 12.74 -17.92
CA HIS A 117 -5.09 12.04 -17.60
C HIS A 117 -6.24 12.68 -18.38
N PRO A 118 -7.08 11.89 -19.09
CA PRO A 118 -8.19 12.40 -19.90
C PRO A 118 -9.26 13.16 -19.10
N PHE A 119 -9.34 12.96 -17.78
CA PHE A 119 -10.34 13.61 -16.93
C PHE A 119 -10.08 15.11 -16.67
N GLN A 120 -8.86 15.61 -16.84
CA GLN A 120 -8.58 17.04 -16.66
C GLN A 120 -9.07 17.93 -17.81
N ARG A 121 -9.47 17.35 -18.95
CA ARG A 121 -9.94 18.11 -20.11
C ARG A 121 -11.42 18.50 -20.05
N MET A 122 -12.20 17.91 -19.15
CA MET A 122 -13.66 18.09 -19.12
C MET A 122 -14.12 19.35 -18.36
N PHE A 123 -13.25 19.97 -17.55
CA PHE A 123 -13.60 21.16 -16.75
C PHE A 123 -12.96 22.46 -17.24
N ARG A 124 -12.42 22.50 -18.47
CA ARG A 124 -11.77 23.70 -19.04
C ARG A 124 -12.44 24.25 -20.31
N SER A 125 -13.68 23.87 -20.62
CA SER A 125 -14.40 24.38 -21.79
C SER A 125 -15.72 25.09 -21.47
N THR A 126 -15.82 25.74 -20.31
CA THR A 126 -16.90 26.68 -20.01
C THR A 126 -16.37 27.86 -19.22
N SER A 127 -15.83 28.84 -19.95
CA SER A 127 -15.67 30.24 -19.53
C SER A 127 -15.41 31.05 -20.79
#